data_AF-A0A7L0WM68-F1
#
_entry.id   AF-A0A7L0WM68-F1
#
_cell.length_a   1.000
_cell.length_b   1.000
_cell.length_c   1.000
_cell.angle_alpha   90.00
_cell.angle_beta   90.00
_cell.angle_gamma   90.00
#
_symmetry.space_group_name_H-M   'P 1'
#
loop_
_entity.id
_entity.type
_entity.pdbx_description
1 polymer ?
#
loop_
_entity_poly.entity_id
_entity_poly.type
_entity_poly.pdbx_seq_one_letter_code
_entity_poly.pdbx_strand_id
1 'polypeptide(L)'
;LQVIFGPMFSGKSTELMRRVRRFQLAQYRCLLVKYAKDTRYCSAGVSTHDRNTMEALPACVLKDVHQEAQGSAVIGIDEGQFFPDIVEFCETMANAGKTIIVAALDGTFQRKPFGSILNLVPLAESVVKLNAVCMECYREASYTKRLGAEREVEVIGGADKYHSVCRACYFRKRPQQLGPDNKENVPLGVAQLGAAAAPRKVLAS
;
A
#
# COMPACT_ATOMS: atom_id res chain seq x y z
N LEU A 1 -19.70 -6.54 2.90
CA LEU A 1 -18.46 -6.29 2.16
C LEU A 1 -18.01 -4.80 2.13
N GLN A 2 -16.87 -4.51 2.74
CA GLN A 2 -16.21 -3.19 2.68
C GLN A 2 -14.90 -3.29 1.89
N VAL A 3 -14.61 -2.32 1.04
CA VAL A 3 -13.38 -2.28 0.23
C VAL A 3 -12.61 -0.99 0.48
N ILE A 4 -11.31 -1.13 0.76
CA ILE A 4 -10.35 -0.05 1.02
C ILE A 4 -9.31 -0.09 -0.11
N PHE A 5 -9.49 0.80 -1.07
CA PHE A 5 -8.57 1.03 -2.17
C PHE A 5 -7.52 2.10 -1.85
N GLY A 6 -6.52 2.20 -2.72
CA GLY A 6 -5.51 3.26 -2.68
C GLY A 6 -4.17 2.77 -3.23
N PRO A 7 -3.26 3.69 -3.61
CA PRO A 7 -1.94 3.32 -4.07
C PRO A 7 -1.12 2.67 -2.95
N MET A 8 0.11 2.24 -3.27
CA MET A 8 1.07 1.89 -2.22
C MET A 8 1.29 3.09 -1.30
N PHE A 9 1.61 2.82 -0.03
CA PHE A 9 1.89 3.84 1.00
C PHE A 9 0.69 4.71 1.44
N SER A 10 -0.53 4.37 1.06
CA SER A 10 -1.75 5.09 1.49
C SER A 10 -2.35 4.61 2.82
N GLY A 11 -1.70 3.66 3.52
CA GLY A 11 -2.18 3.15 4.82
C GLY A 11 -3.35 2.16 4.75
N LYS A 12 -3.56 1.47 3.63
CA LYS A 12 -4.67 0.50 3.47
C LYS A 12 -4.68 -0.59 4.54
N SER A 13 -3.55 -1.26 4.76
CA SER A 13 -3.41 -2.30 5.78
C SER A 13 -3.67 -1.74 7.18
N THR A 14 -3.22 -0.50 7.46
CA THR A 14 -3.51 0.19 8.72
C THR A 14 -5.01 0.44 8.92
N GLU A 15 -5.71 0.92 7.89
CA GLU A 15 -7.16 1.13 7.96
C GLU A 15 -7.94 -0.18 8.09
N LEU A 16 -7.52 -1.23 7.37
CA LEU A 16 -8.06 -2.59 7.53
C LEU A 16 -7.95 -3.06 8.98
N MET A 17 -6.73 -3.01 9.54
CA MET A 17 -6.44 -3.42 10.91
C MET A 17 -7.25 -2.62 11.93
N ARG A 18 -7.36 -1.30 11.72
CA ARG A 18 -8.17 -0.42 12.57
C ARG A 18 -9.63 -0.84 12.57
N ARG A 19 -10.21 -1.19 11.41
CA ARG A 19 -11.60 -1.64 11.32
C ARG A 19 -11.81 -3.00 11.95
N VAL A 20 -10.94 -3.99 11.68
CA VAL A 20 -11.03 -5.33 12.27
C VAL A 20 -10.89 -5.28 13.79
N ARG A 21 -9.93 -4.49 14.32
CA ARG A 21 -9.69 -4.34 15.76
C ARG A 21 -10.92 -3.83 16.52
N ARG A 22 -11.76 -2.99 15.92
CA ARG A 22 -13.02 -2.53 16.54
C ARG A 22 -13.97 -3.70 16.84
N PHE A 23 -14.05 -4.68 15.94
CA PHE A 23 -14.86 -5.88 16.15
C PHE A 23 -14.20 -6.84 17.15
N GLN A 24 -12.88 -6.97 17.10
CA GLN A 24 -12.14 -7.79 18.06
C GLN A 24 -12.33 -7.29 19.50
N LEU A 25 -12.27 -5.97 19.72
CA LEU A 25 -12.53 -5.37 21.03
C LEU A 25 -13.96 -5.67 21.53
N ALA A 26 -14.92 -5.78 20.62
CA ALA A 26 -16.29 -6.21 20.90
C ALA A 26 -16.45 -7.75 20.95
N GLN A 27 -15.35 -8.50 21.09
CA GLN A 27 -15.31 -9.96 21.24
C GLN A 27 -15.82 -10.77 20.05
N TYR A 28 -15.89 -10.16 18.86
CA TYR A 28 -16.15 -10.93 17.64
C TYR A 28 -14.93 -11.78 17.27
N ARG A 29 -15.17 -13.00 16.81
CA ARG A 29 -14.11 -13.83 16.23
C ARG A 29 -13.71 -13.24 14.87
N CYS A 30 -12.48 -12.74 14.79
CA CYS A 30 -11.92 -12.13 13.60
C CYS A 30 -10.86 -13.04 12.97
N LEU A 31 -10.90 -13.16 11.65
CA LEU A 31 -9.84 -13.75 10.84
C LEU A 31 -9.17 -12.64 10.03
N LEU A 32 -7.84 -12.62 10.02
CA LEU A 32 -7.06 -11.77 9.13
C LEU A 32 -6.28 -12.66 8.17
N VAL A 33 -6.37 -12.37 6.88
CA VAL A 33 -5.69 -13.11 5.81
C VAL A 33 -4.72 -12.17 5.11
N LYS A 34 -3.51 -12.67 4.83
CA LYS A 34 -2.49 -11.94 4.06
C LYS A 34 -2.01 -12.75 2.87
N TYR A 35 -1.53 -12.07 1.82
CA TYR A 35 -0.94 -12.76 0.68
C TYR A 35 0.40 -13.41 1.04
N ALA A 36 0.52 -14.73 0.85
CA ALA A 36 1.66 -15.50 1.33
C ALA A 36 2.99 -15.12 0.67
N LYS A 37 2.98 -14.71 -0.61
CA LYS A 37 4.21 -14.31 -1.31
C LYS A 37 4.65 -12.88 -0.97
N ASP A 38 3.84 -12.12 -0.25
CA ASP A 38 4.27 -10.82 0.26
C ASP A 38 5.10 -10.99 1.55
N THR A 39 6.40 -11.15 1.35
CA THR A 39 7.39 -11.34 2.42
C THR A 39 8.00 -10.03 2.93
N ARG A 40 7.56 -8.87 2.43
CA ARG A 40 8.10 -7.55 2.82
C ARG A 40 7.97 -7.27 4.32
N TYR A 41 7.02 -7.93 4.96
CA TYR A 41 6.70 -7.80 6.38
C TYR A 41 6.92 -9.11 7.15
N CYS A 42 7.85 -9.98 6.71
CA CYS A 42 8.17 -11.22 7.41
C CYS A 42 8.95 -10.97 8.72
N SER A 43 8.23 -10.51 9.74
CA SER A 43 8.45 -10.84 11.16
C SER A 43 7.13 -10.66 11.93
N ALA A 44 6.39 -11.76 12.07
CA ALA A 44 5.40 -12.02 13.12
C ALA A 44 4.15 -11.12 13.30
N GLY A 45 3.78 -10.28 12.33
CA GLY A 45 2.47 -9.64 12.35
C GLY A 45 2.36 -8.50 11.35
N VAL A 46 1.15 -8.04 11.09
CA VAL A 46 0.96 -6.75 10.39
C VAL A 46 1.45 -5.67 11.36
N SER A 47 2.73 -5.35 11.26
CA SER A 47 3.45 -4.41 12.11
C SER A 47 2.95 -2.99 11.87
N THR A 48 1.87 -2.64 12.55
CA THR A 48 1.69 -1.27 13.03
C THR A 48 2.44 -1.19 14.35
N HIS A 49 3.12 -0.08 14.63
CA HIS A 49 4.03 0.16 15.76
C HIS A 49 3.42 -0.08 17.17
N ASP A 50 2.17 -0.52 17.26
CA ASP A 50 1.48 -0.91 18.48
C ASP A 50 1.64 -2.42 18.71
N ARG A 51 2.13 -2.81 19.89
CA ARG A 51 2.44 -4.18 20.34
C ARG A 51 1.23 -5.14 20.46
N ASN A 52 0.27 -5.06 19.54
CA ASN A 52 -0.96 -5.86 19.52
C ASN A 52 -1.21 -6.38 18.09
N THR A 53 -0.29 -7.20 17.59
CA THR A 53 -0.40 -7.81 16.27
C THR A 53 -1.49 -8.89 16.29
N MET A 54 -2.57 -8.70 15.52
CA MET A 54 -3.45 -9.83 15.17
C MET A 54 -2.66 -10.76 14.26
N GLU A 55 -2.64 -12.04 14.59
CA GLU A 55 -2.02 -13.07 13.75
C GLU A 55 -2.79 -13.16 12.42
N ALA A 56 -2.06 -13.07 11.31
CA ALA A 56 -2.63 -13.14 9.97
C ALA A 56 -2.30 -14.49 9.33
N LEU A 57 -3.31 -15.21 8.83
CA LEU A 57 -3.09 -16.44 8.08
C LEU A 57 -2.56 -16.12 6.69
N PRO A 58 -1.38 -16.61 6.31
CA PRO A 58 -0.86 -16.46 4.97
C PRO A 58 -1.59 -17.40 4.01
N ALA A 59 -2.04 -16.89 2.87
CA ALA A 59 -2.67 -17.68 1.81
C ALA A 59 -2.31 -17.16 0.41
N CYS A 60 -2.36 -18.03 -0.60
CA CYS A 60 -2.30 -17.63 -2.01
C CYS A 60 -3.69 -17.62 -2.65
N VAL A 61 -4.62 -18.41 -2.11
CA VAL A 61 -6.00 -18.59 -2.55
C VAL A 61 -6.87 -18.60 -1.29
N LEU A 62 -8.00 -17.90 -1.29
CA LEU A 62 -8.85 -17.76 -0.10
C LEU A 62 -9.63 -19.04 0.24
N LYS A 63 -9.83 -19.90 -0.75
CA LYS A 63 -10.33 -21.26 -0.55
C LYS A 63 -9.54 -22.05 0.49
N ASP A 64 -8.23 -21.83 0.60
CA ASP A 64 -7.36 -22.56 1.53
C ASP A 64 -7.65 -22.21 3.00
N VAL A 65 -8.25 -21.04 3.27
CA VAL A 65 -8.61 -20.56 4.61
C VAL A 65 -10.13 -20.58 4.85
N HIS A 66 -10.87 -21.35 4.04
CA HIS A 66 -12.33 -21.35 4.07
C HIS A 66 -12.90 -21.85 5.40
N GLN A 67 -12.27 -22.85 6.02
CA GLN A 67 -12.76 -23.40 7.30
C GLN A 67 -12.61 -22.39 8.45
N GLU A 68 -11.48 -21.68 8.50
CA GLU A 68 -11.20 -20.63 9.46
C GLU A 68 -12.12 -19.42 9.25
N ALA A 69 -12.41 -19.10 7.98
CA ALA A 69 -13.35 -18.07 7.58
C ALA A 69 -14.79 -18.41 8.02
N GLN A 70 -15.22 -19.66 7.84
CA GLN A 70 -16.52 -20.14 8.32
C GLN A 70 -16.69 -19.99 9.83
N GLY A 71 -15.64 -20.25 10.60
CA GLY A 71 -15.63 -20.08 12.05
C GLY A 71 -15.59 -18.62 12.53
N SER A 72 -15.42 -17.64 11.64
CA SER A 72 -15.23 -16.23 12.00
C SER A 72 -16.44 -15.37 11.64
N ALA A 73 -16.67 -14.31 12.41
CA ALA A 73 -17.74 -13.33 12.15
C ALA A 73 -17.25 -12.18 11.28
N VAL A 74 -15.97 -11.83 11.39
CA VAL A 74 -15.33 -10.75 10.64
C VAL A 74 -14.09 -11.29 9.95
N ILE A 75 -13.93 -11.00 8.66
CA ILE A 75 -12.80 -11.44 7.85
C ILE A 75 -12.14 -10.21 7.23
N GLY A 76 -10.89 -9.96 7.62
CA GLY A 76 -10.01 -8.97 7.00
C GLY A 76 -9.12 -9.63 5.95
N ILE A 77 -9.02 -9.06 4.77
CA ILE A 77 -8.17 -9.55 3.68
C ILE A 77 -7.24 -8.42 3.26
N ASP A 78 -5.94 -8.61 3.47
CA ASP A 78 -4.92 -7.66 3.01
C ASP A 78 -4.32 -8.08 1.67
N GLU A 79 -3.91 -7.10 0.88
CA GLU A 79 -3.39 -7.29 -0.48
C GLU A 79 -4.37 -8.09 -1.38
N GLY A 80 -5.66 -7.78 -1.28
CA GLY A 80 -6.77 -8.49 -1.93
C GLY A 80 -6.62 -8.68 -3.44
N GLN A 81 -5.89 -7.80 -4.12
CA GLN A 81 -5.66 -7.86 -5.57
C GLN A 81 -4.87 -9.09 -6.04
N PHE A 82 -4.18 -9.80 -5.15
CA PHE A 82 -3.41 -11.00 -5.49
C PHE A 82 -4.22 -12.30 -5.40
N PHE A 83 -5.42 -12.26 -4.83
CA PHE A 83 -6.26 -13.45 -4.68
C PHE A 83 -7.17 -13.63 -5.91
N PRO A 84 -7.00 -14.70 -6.69
CA PRO A 84 -7.81 -14.90 -7.91
C PRO A 84 -9.28 -15.15 -7.60
N ASP A 85 -9.58 -15.74 -6.44
CA ASP A 85 -10.90 -16.12 -5.95
C ASP A 85 -11.55 -15.07 -5.04
N ILE A 86 -11.00 -13.84 -4.99
CA ILE A 86 -11.45 -12.77 -4.08
C ILE A 86 -12.94 -12.46 -4.22
N VAL A 87 -13.47 -12.42 -5.45
CA VAL A 87 -14.86 -12.04 -5.72
C VAL A 87 -15.83 -13.10 -5.20
N GLU A 88 -15.65 -14.35 -5.61
CA GLU A 88 -16.49 -15.47 -5.20
C GLU A 88 -16.45 -15.69 -3.69
N PHE A 89 -15.26 -15.62 -3.10
CA PHE A 89 -15.08 -15.76 -1.66
C PHE A 89 -15.81 -14.66 -0.88
N CYS A 90 -15.62 -13.39 -1.27
CA CYS A 90 -16.22 -12.26 -0.57
C CYS A 90 -17.74 -12.31 -0.64
N GLU A 91 -18.30 -12.60 -1.81
CA GLU A 91 -19.74 -12.67 -2.03
C GLU A 91 -20.36 -13.82 -1.22
N THR A 92 -19.77 -15.01 -1.30
CA THR A 92 -20.23 -16.19 -0.55
C THR A 92 -20.23 -15.93 0.96
N MET A 93 -19.14 -15.38 1.49
CA MET A 93 -19.01 -15.15 2.92
C MET A 93 -19.89 -14.00 3.42
N ALA A 94 -20.06 -12.94 2.62
CA ALA A 94 -20.98 -11.85 2.95
C ALA A 94 -22.43 -12.34 2.98
N ASN A 95 -22.86 -13.13 1.98
CA ASN A 95 -24.19 -13.73 1.95
C ASN A 95 -24.42 -14.74 3.10
N ALA A 96 -23.35 -15.34 3.63
CA ALA A 96 -23.39 -16.14 4.86
C ALA A 96 -23.43 -15.29 6.17
N GLY A 97 -23.66 -13.97 6.06
CA GLY A 97 -23.82 -13.06 7.20
C GLY A 97 -22.51 -12.56 7.81
N LYS A 98 -21.37 -12.73 7.14
CA LYS A 98 -20.06 -12.30 7.67
C LYS A 98 -19.73 -10.88 7.25
N THR A 99 -19.03 -10.15 8.13
CA THR A 99 -18.46 -8.84 7.78
C THR A 99 -17.11 -9.03 7.09
N ILE A 100 -17.05 -8.74 5.80
CA ILE A 100 -15.80 -8.79 5.01
C ILE A 100 -15.22 -7.40 4.84
N ILE A 101 -13.92 -7.24 5.07
CA ILE A 101 -13.17 -6.00 4.88
C ILE A 101 -11.93 -6.30 4.04
N VAL A 102 -11.83 -5.71 2.86
CA VAL A 102 -10.75 -5.95 1.90
C VAL A 102 -9.90 -4.71 1.75
N ALA A 103 -8.59 -4.82 1.96
CA ALA A 103 -7.61 -3.81 1.55
C ALA A 103 -6.91 -4.26 0.27
N ALA A 104 -6.87 -3.38 -0.74
CA ALA A 104 -6.27 -3.75 -2.02
C ALA A 104 -5.81 -2.54 -2.84
N LEU A 105 -4.88 -2.78 -3.77
CA LEU A 105 -4.59 -1.84 -4.85
C LEU A 105 -5.74 -1.83 -5.85
N ASP A 106 -6.26 -0.66 -6.21
CA ASP A 106 -7.27 -0.54 -7.28
C ASP A 106 -6.66 -0.65 -8.68
N GLY A 107 -5.36 -0.33 -8.81
CA GLY A 107 -4.66 -0.40 -10.08
C GLY A 107 -3.20 -0.82 -9.97
N THR A 108 -2.70 -1.39 -11.06
CA THR A 108 -1.30 -1.76 -11.25
C THR A 108 -0.40 -0.54 -11.42
N PHE A 109 0.92 -0.74 -11.52
CA PHE A 109 1.87 0.32 -11.85
C PHE A 109 1.58 1.03 -13.19
N GLN A 110 0.78 0.40 -14.07
CA GLN A 110 0.34 0.95 -15.35
C GLN A 110 -1.00 1.69 -15.26
N ARG A 111 -1.59 1.81 -14.06
CA ARG A 111 -2.93 2.36 -13.81
C ARG A 111 -4.06 1.60 -14.52
N LYS A 112 -3.85 0.31 -14.76
CA LYS A 112 -4.90 -0.63 -15.19
C LYS A 112 -5.50 -1.32 -13.98
N PRO A 113 -6.74 -1.83 -14.05
CA PRO A 113 -7.33 -2.65 -12.99
C PRO A 113 -6.36 -3.76 -12.54
N PHE A 114 -6.24 -3.96 -11.23
CA PHE A 114 -5.38 -5.03 -10.67
C PHE A 114 -6.21 -6.29 -10.43
N GLY A 115 -5.99 -7.32 -11.26
CA GLY A 115 -6.73 -8.58 -11.16
C GLY A 115 -8.23 -8.36 -11.30
N SER A 116 -9.01 -9.06 -10.48
CA SER A 116 -10.49 -8.98 -10.43
C SER A 116 -11.01 -8.03 -9.34
N ILE A 117 -10.13 -7.26 -8.68
CA ILE A 117 -10.50 -6.54 -7.45
C ILE A 117 -11.59 -5.48 -7.63
N LEU A 118 -11.67 -4.86 -8.81
CA LEU A 118 -12.68 -3.84 -9.11
C LEU A 118 -14.08 -4.46 -9.23
N ASN A 119 -14.19 -5.77 -9.44
CA ASN A 119 -15.47 -6.47 -9.49
C ASN A 119 -16.14 -6.54 -8.10
N LEU A 120 -15.43 -6.22 -7.02
CA LEU A 120 -16.02 -6.07 -5.68
C LEU A 120 -16.84 -4.78 -5.54
N VAL A 121 -16.61 -3.76 -6.37
CA VAL A 121 -17.28 -2.45 -6.24
C VAL A 121 -18.81 -2.56 -6.28
N PRO A 122 -19.45 -3.24 -7.26
CA PRO A 122 -20.91 -3.39 -7.28
C PRO A 122 -21.47 -4.28 -6.15
N LEU A 123 -20.62 -5.07 -5.50
CA LEU A 123 -21.00 -6.00 -4.43
C LEU A 123 -20.81 -5.40 -3.03
N ALA A 124 -20.09 -4.29 -2.92
CA ALA A 124 -19.67 -3.72 -1.65
C ALA A 124 -20.68 -2.67 -1.13
N GLU A 125 -21.03 -2.75 0.16
CA GLU A 125 -21.83 -1.72 0.84
C GLU A 125 -20.98 -0.48 1.17
N SER A 126 -19.65 -0.60 1.14
CA SER A 126 -18.75 0.53 1.36
C SER A 126 -17.49 0.41 0.50
N VAL A 127 -17.18 1.46 -0.25
CA VAL A 127 -15.93 1.58 -1.00
C VAL A 127 -15.28 2.90 -0.63
N VAL A 128 -14.02 2.84 -0.20
CA VAL A 128 -13.19 4.03 0.06
C VAL A 128 -11.90 3.92 -0.75
N LYS A 129 -11.41 5.04 -1.27
CA LYS A 129 -10.08 5.11 -1.90
C LYS A 129 -9.21 6.09 -1.12
N LEU A 130 -8.22 5.55 -0.43
CA LEU A 130 -7.23 6.31 0.31
C LEU A 130 -6.23 6.96 -0.65
N ASN A 131 -5.78 8.16 -0.31
CA ASN A 131 -4.64 8.81 -0.95
C ASN A 131 -3.36 8.58 -0.12
N ALA A 132 -2.22 8.55 -0.81
CA ALA A 132 -0.91 8.65 -0.18
C ALA A 132 -0.36 10.08 -0.35
N VAL A 133 0.86 10.32 0.13
CA VAL A 133 1.64 11.53 -0.22
C VAL A 133 2.54 11.21 -1.41
N CYS A 134 2.63 12.13 -2.37
CA CYS A 134 3.47 11.98 -3.54
C CYS A 134 4.94 12.11 -3.16
N MET A 135 5.72 11.07 -3.44
CA MET A 135 7.16 11.03 -3.13
C MET A 135 8.01 11.93 -4.05
N GLU A 136 7.43 12.54 -5.08
CA GLU A 136 8.13 13.47 -6.00
C GLU A 136 7.78 14.95 -5.76
N CYS A 137 6.55 15.26 -5.31
CA CYS A 137 6.10 16.66 -5.16
C CYS A 137 5.29 16.96 -3.89
N TYR A 138 5.15 15.98 -2.98
CA TYR A 138 4.52 16.09 -1.67
C TYR A 138 3.02 16.47 -1.66
N ARG A 139 2.35 16.49 -2.82
CA ARG A 139 0.89 16.59 -2.94
C ARG A 139 0.22 15.24 -2.75
N GLU A 140 -1.11 15.19 -2.74
CA GLU A 140 -1.85 13.93 -2.74
C GLU A 140 -1.46 13.03 -3.92
N ALA A 141 -1.27 11.75 -3.62
CA ALA A 141 -0.93 10.70 -4.57
C ALA A 141 -2.05 9.65 -4.62
N SER A 142 -2.45 9.33 -5.85
CA SER A 142 -3.50 8.34 -6.12
C SER A 142 -3.01 7.16 -6.96
N TYR A 143 -1.70 7.12 -7.29
CA TYR A 143 -1.10 6.10 -8.16
C TYR A 143 0.19 5.56 -7.57
N THR A 144 0.49 4.31 -7.91
CA THR A 144 1.79 3.67 -7.68
C THR A 144 2.58 3.71 -8.99
N LYS A 145 3.80 4.25 -8.95
CA LYS A 145 4.74 4.28 -10.08
C LYS A 145 5.86 3.29 -9.79
N ARG A 146 6.14 2.37 -10.71
CA ARG A 146 7.33 1.49 -10.66
C ARG A 146 8.58 2.28 -11.07
N LEU A 147 9.70 2.04 -10.39
CA LEU A 147 10.96 2.74 -10.67
C LEU A 147 11.84 1.97 -11.67
N GLY A 148 11.78 0.63 -11.62
CA GLY A 148 12.54 -0.25 -12.50
C GLY A 148 11.86 -0.49 -13.87
N ALA A 149 12.52 -1.31 -14.68
CA ALA A 149 12.11 -1.63 -16.06
C ALA A 149 11.30 -2.93 -16.19
N GLU A 150 11.08 -3.64 -15.08
CA GLU A 150 10.30 -4.88 -15.04
C GLU A 150 8.89 -4.65 -15.57
N ARG A 151 8.36 -5.60 -16.35
CA ARG A 151 7.08 -5.47 -17.05
C ARG A 151 5.97 -6.32 -16.41
N GLU A 152 6.36 -7.28 -15.60
CA GLU A 152 5.53 -8.21 -14.86
C GLU A 152 4.60 -7.44 -13.91
N VAL A 153 3.32 -7.78 -13.85
CA VAL A 153 2.38 -7.06 -12.97
C VAL A 153 2.72 -7.29 -11.50
N GLU A 154 2.97 -8.55 -11.13
CA GLU A 154 3.37 -8.96 -9.78
C GLU A 154 4.89 -8.88 -9.63
N VAL A 155 5.37 -7.82 -8.99
CA VAL A 155 6.76 -7.71 -8.53
C VAL A 155 6.73 -7.22 -7.09
N ILE A 156 7.13 -8.08 -6.16
CA ILE A 156 7.16 -7.74 -4.73
C ILE A 156 8.31 -6.75 -4.48
N GLY A 157 7.99 -5.66 -3.77
CA GLY A 157 8.93 -4.60 -3.43
C GLY A 157 8.30 -3.48 -2.61
N GLY A 158 9.12 -2.67 -1.96
CA GLY A 158 8.72 -1.53 -1.15
C GLY A 158 9.02 -0.21 -1.87
N ALA A 159 9.51 0.78 -1.11
CA ALA A 159 9.88 2.10 -1.62
C ALA A 159 11.08 2.07 -2.58
N ASP A 160 11.87 1.00 -2.54
CA ASP A 160 12.97 0.72 -3.46
C ASP A 160 12.51 0.49 -4.90
N LYS A 161 11.32 -0.11 -5.08
CA LYS A 161 10.76 -0.42 -6.42
C LYS A 161 9.58 0.44 -6.81
N TYR A 162 8.93 1.10 -5.85
CA TYR A 162 7.68 1.82 -6.08
C TYR A 162 7.62 3.16 -5.36
N HIS A 163 7.08 4.18 -6.02
CA HIS A 163 6.70 5.45 -5.42
C HIS A 163 5.19 5.67 -5.49
N SER A 164 4.61 6.23 -4.43
CA SER A 164 3.30 6.89 -4.53
C SER A 164 3.46 8.21 -5.27
N VAL A 165 2.65 8.44 -6.30
CA VAL A 165 2.73 9.65 -7.12
C VAL A 165 1.37 10.28 -7.41
N CYS A 166 1.37 11.61 -7.54
CA CYS A 166 0.24 12.35 -8.08
C CYS A 166 0.12 12.13 -9.60
N ARG A 167 -0.98 12.62 -10.19
CA ARG A 167 -1.24 12.50 -11.63
C ARG A 167 -0.13 13.09 -12.50
N ALA A 168 0.40 14.25 -12.13
CA ALA A 168 1.44 14.92 -12.89
C ALA A 168 2.78 14.16 -12.83
N CYS A 169 3.21 13.79 -11.63
CA CYS A 169 4.45 13.05 -11.39
C CYS A 169 4.45 11.65 -12.01
N TYR A 170 3.29 11.00 -12.13
CA TYR A 170 3.17 9.73 -12.85
C TYR A 170 3.71 9.82 -14.29
N PHE A 171 3.35 10.88 -15.02
CA PHE A 171 3.76 11.07 -16.42
C PHE A 171 5.10 11.77 -16.60
N ARG A 172 5.70 12.30 -15.52
CA ARG A 172 7.05 12.86 -15.61
C ARG A 172 8.06 11.74 -15.89
N LYS A 173 8.77 11.90 -17.00
CA LYS A 173 10.00 11.15 -17.26
C LYS A 173 10.99 11.52 -16.16
N ARG A 174 11.62 10.52 -15.54
CA ARG A 174 12.80 10.80 -14.71
C ARG A 174 13.85 11.42 -15.63
N PRO A 175 14.54 12.49 -15.20
CA PRO A 175 15.84 12.77 -15.78
C PRO A 175 16.63 11.46 -15.71
N GLN A 176 17.18 10.99 -16.83
CA GLN A 176 18.16 9.92 -16.78
C GLN A 176 19.24 10.39 -15.80
N GLN A 177 19.50 9.60 -14.76
CA GLN A 177 20.71 9.81 -13.97
C GLN A 177 21.86 9.63 -14.95
N LEU A 178 22.50 10.74 -15.34
CA LEU A 178 23.87 10.70 -15.82
C LEU A 178 24.65 9.91 -14.76
N GLY A 179 25.41 8.91 -15.22
CA GLY A 179 26.23 8.07 -14.35
C GLY A 179 27.16 8.91 -13.48
N PRO A 180 27.86 8.31 -12.51
CA PRO A 180 28.76 9.06 -11.66
C PRO A 180 29.82 9.74 -12.53
N ASP A 181 29.70 11.05 -12.72
CA ASP A 181 30.80 11.87 -13.22
C ASP A 181 31.97 11.66 -12.27
N ASN A 182 33.07 11.14 -12.81
CA ASN A 182 34.36 11.02 -12.14
C ASN A 182 34.68 12.35 -11.47
N LYS A 183 34.53 12.41 -10.14
CA LYS A 183 35.10 13.47 -9.31
C LYS A 183 36.61 13.24 -9.18
N GLU A 184 37.32 13.37 -10.28
CA GLU A 184 38.78 13.58 -10.28
C GLU A 184 39.08 14.73 -11.23
N ASN A 185 38.96 15.94 -10.71
CA ASN A 185 39.96 16.99 -10.89
C ASN A 185 39.61 18.18 -10.00
N VAL A 186 40.29 18.24 -8.87
CA VAL A 186 40.45 19.47 -8.10
C VAL A 186 41.72 20.14 -8.61
N PRO A 187 41.65 21.38 -9.12
CA PRO A 187 42.79 22.28 -9.03
C PRO A 187 42.58 23.16 -7.79
N LEU A 188 43.46 22.98 -6.81
CA LEU A 188 43.71 23.96 -5.76
C LEU A 188 44.17 25.26 -6.42
N GLY A 189 43.48 26.37 -6.15
CA GLY A 189 43.85 27.70 -6.65
C GLY A 189 43.11 28.79 -5.90
N VAL A 190 43.85 29.49 -5.03
CA VAL A 190 43.44 30.48 -4.03
C VAL A 190 42.95 31.79 -4.66
N ALA A 191 41.87 32.37 -4.15
CA ALA A 191 41.71 33.83 -3.99
C ALA A 191 40.58 34.16 -2.98
N GLN A 192 40.96 34.84 -1.90
CA GLN A 192 40.08 35.51 -0.94
C GLN A 192 39.40 36.76 -1.55
N LEU A 193 38.34 37.20 -0.86
CA LEU A 193 37.71 38.54 -0.76
C LEU A 193 36.19 38.35 -0.92
N GLY A 194 35.27 38.73 -0.04
CA GLY A 194 35.27 39.54 1.18
C GLY A 194 33.82 39.55 1.71
N ALA A 195 33.65 40.02 2.94
CA ALA A 195 32.48 39.92 3.81
C ALA A 195 31.10 40.38 3.25
N ALA A 196 30.02 39.76 3.73
CA ALA A 196 29.02 40.42 4.62
C ALA A 196 27.86 39.47 4.98
N ALA A 197 27.59 39.34 6.28
CA ALA A 197 26.47 38.61 6.84
C ALA A 197 25.22 39.51 6.99
N ALA A 198 24.03 38.95 6.81
CA ALA A 198 22.81 39.41 7.49
C ALA A 198 21.74 38.29 7.52
N PRO A 199 21.19 37.93 8.70
CA PRO A 199 20.08 36.97 8.84
C PRO A 199 18.74 37.70 9.06
N ARG A 200 17.62 37.09 8.64
CA ARG A 200 16.23 37.32 9.10
C ARG A 200 15.27 36.49 8.22
N LYS A 201 14.17 35.90 8.68
CA LYS A 201 13.54 35.72 9.99
C LYS A 201 12.48 34.62 9.78
N VAL A 202 12.36 33.69 10.72
CA VAL A 202 11.21 32.78 10.82
C VAL A 202 10.03 33.59 11.39
N LEU A 203 8.86 33.49 10.76
CA LEU A 203 7.60 33.91 11.37
C LEU A 203 6.58 32.80 11.16
N ALA A 204 6.27 32.14 12.28
CA ALA A 204 5.08 31.36 12.48
C ALA A 204 3.91 32.32 12.75
N SER A 205 2.74 32.01 12.19
CA SER A 205 1.42 32.45 12.64
C SER A 205 0.43 31.40 12.18
#